data_AF-A0A3A5YJ74-F1
#
_entry.id   AF-A0A3A5YJ74-F1
#
_cell.length_a   1.000
_cell.length_b   1.000
_cell.length_c   1.000
_cell.angle_alpha   90.00
_cell.angle_beta   90.00
_cell.angle_gamma   90.00
#
_symmetry.space_group_name_H-M   'P 1'
#
loop_
_entity.id
_entity.type
_entity.pdbx_description
1 polymer ?
#
loop_
_entity_poly.entity_id
_entity_poly.type
_entity_poly.pdbx_seq_one_letter_code
_entity_poly.pdbx_strand_id
1 'polypeptide(L)'
;MSKDFIITLQRDRRKDDTDESTVGRDASKCPHTVFLYDYDGNLVKIVDLGIPVMRIASEEQSNTLYAIGVNPDFVLVKYEL
;
A
#
# COMPACT_ATOMS: atom_id res chain seq x y z
N MET A 1 7.44 -5.30 -8.71
CA MET A 1 8.45 -5.87 -7.80
C MET A 1 9.53 -4.82 -7.63
N SER A 2 10.05 -4.64 -6.43
CA SER A 2 11.11 -3.65 -6.16
C SER A 2 12.46 -4.33 -6.05
N LYS A 3 13.55 -3.57 -5.91
CA LYS A 3 14.89 -4.15 -5.81
C LYS A 3 14.99 -5.17 -4.67
N ASP A 4 14.57 -4.79 -3.48
CA ASP A 4 14.78 -5.60 -2.27
C ASP A 4 13.50 -6.28 -1.77
N PHE A 5 12.31 -5.83 -2.23
CA PHE A 5 11.03 -6.27 -1.66
C PHE A 5 9.96 -6.69 -2.69
N ILE A 6 9.15 -7.66 -2.28
CA ILE A 6 7.78 -7.87 -2.75
C ILE A 6 6.87 -6.92 -1.97
N ILE A 7 6.21 -6.00 -2.67
CA ILE A 7 5.35 -4.98 -2.05
C ILE A 7 3.89 -5.33 -2.35
N THR A 8 3.08 -5.44 -1.30
CA THR A 8 1.66 -5.72 -1.42
C THR A 8 0.84 -4.66 -0.68
N LEU A 9 -0.24 -4.21 -1.31
CA LEU A 9 -1.23 -3.36 -0.66
C LEU A 9 -2.14 -4.24 0.18
N GLN A 10 -2.12 -4.07 1.50
CA GLN A 10 -2.90 -4.87 2.44
C GLN A 10 -3.44 -4.00 3.58
N ARG A 11 -4.45 -4.49 4.30
CA ARG A 11 -4.94 -3.88 5.53
C ARG A 11 -4.26 -4.50 6.74
N ASP A 12 -3.60 -3.67 7.55
CA ASP A 12 -3.20 -4.09 8.90
C ASP A 12 -4.44 -4.17 9.81
N ARG A 13 -5.01 -5.37 9.95
CA ARG A 13 -6.21 -5.63 10.75
C ARG A 13 -6.08 -5.31 12.24
N ARG A 14 -4.87 -5.07 12.73
CA ARG A 14 -4.66 -4.61 14.12
C ARG A 14 -4.97 -3.12 14.29
N LYS A 15 -4.98 -2.36 13.20
CA LYS A 15 -5.17 -0.90 13.16
C LYS A 15 -6.39 -0.47 12.35
N ASP A 16 -6.74 -1.24 11.33
CA ASP A 16 -7.90 -0.99 10.45
C ASP A 16 -8.83 -2.22 10.46
N ASP A 17 -9.94 -2.11 11.18
CA ASP A 17 -10.97 -3.14 11.33
C ASP A 17 -12.11 -3.02 10.30
N THR A 18 -11.92 -2.20 9.25
CA THR A 18 -12.92 -1.98 8.20
C THR A 18 -13.45 -3.30 7.62
N ASP A 19 -14.78 -3.47 7.65
CA ASP A 19 -15.48 -4.56 6.97
C ASP A 19 -15.63 -4.24 5.49
N GLU A 20 -14.81 -4.87 4.64
CA GLU A 20 -14.80 -4.62 3.20
C GLU A 20 -16.08 -5.02 2.49
N SER A 21 -16.96 -5.82 3.11
CA SER A 21 -18.28 -6.13 2.53
C SER A 21 -19.23 -4.93 2.57
N THR A 22 -18.92 -3.92 3.40
CA THR A 22 -19.77 -2.74 3.63
C THR A 22 -19.31 -1.50 2.85
N VAL A 23 -18.07 -1.45 2.35
CA VAL A 23 -17.45 -0.22 1.82
C VAL A 23 -17.82 0.09 0.37
N GLY A 24 -18.26 -0.90 -0.40
CA GLY A 24 -18.61 -0.72 -1.82
C GLY A 24 -17.47 -0.12 -2.65
N ARG A 25 -17.71 1.05 -3.26
CA ARG A 25 -16.74 1.80 -4.09
C ARG A 25 -16.21 3.06 -3.42
N ASP A 26 -16.31 3.15 -2.09
CA ASP A 26 -15.77 4.30 -1.35
C ASP A 26 -14.24 4.25 -1.32
N ALA A 27 -13.60 5.08 -2.13
CA ALA A 27 -12.16 5.14 -2.26
C ALA A 27 -11.48 5.66 -0.97
N SER A 28 -12.20 6.40 -0.12
CA SER A 28 -11.68 6.84 1.19
C SER A 28 -11.49 5.68 2.17
N LYS A 29 -12.13 4.54 1.90
CA LYS A 29 -12.04 3.31 2.68
C LYS A 29 -11.03 2.32 2.11
N CYS A 30 -10.25 2.67 1.10
CA CYS A 30 -9.16 1.81 0.62
C CYS A 30 -8.10 1.58 1.72
N PRO A 31 -7.31 0.49 1.63
CA PRO A 31 -6.18 0.29 2.54
C PRO A 31 -5.19 1.45 2.46
N HIS A 32 -4.52 1.74 3.58
CA HIS A 32 -3.48 2.77 3.66
C HIS A 32 -2.11 2.20 4.02
N THR A 33 -1.98 0.87 4.13
CA THR A 33 -0.75 0.18 4.49
C THR A 33 -0.20 -0.69 3.35
N VAL A 34 1.11 -0.80 3.27
CA VAL A 34 1.80 -1.78 2.42
C VAL A 34 2.65 -2.72 3.26
N PHE A 35 2.67 -3.99 2.86
CA PHE A 35 3.44 -5.03 3.51
C PHE A 35 4.63 -5.35 2.59
N LEU A 36 5.83 -5.25 3.16
CA LEU A 36 7.10 -5.53 2.50
C LEU A 36 7.56 -6.92 2.89
N TYR A 37 7.67 -7.79 1.91
CA TYR A 37 8.24 -9.12 2.08
C TYR A 37 9.59 -9.17 1.38
N ASP A 38 10.52 -9.96 1.94
CA ASP A 38 11.69 -10.38 1.17
C ASP A 38 11.29 -11.38 0.07
N TYR A 39 12.25 -11.74 -0.79
CA TYR A 39 12.02 -12.68 -1.89
C TYR A 39 11.86 -14.14 -1.45
N ASP A 40 12.13 -14.45 -0.19
CA ASP A 40 11.86 -15.76 0.42
C ASP A 40 10.42 -15.82 1.00
N GLY A 41 9.69 -14.71 0.98
CA GLY A 41 8.31 -14.59 1.44
C GLY A 41 8.15 -14.23 2.92
N ASN A 42 9.23 -13.85 3.61
CA ASN A 42 9.15 -13.40 5.00
C ASN A 42 8.69 -11.95 5.08
N LEU A 43 7.77 -11.65 6.00
CA LEU A 43 7.35 -10.27 6.26
C LEU A 43 8.48 -9.50 6.94
N VAL A 44 9.02 -8.48 6.25
CA VAL A 44 10.10 -7.63 6.75
C VAL A 44 9.54 -6.42 7.50
N LYS A 45 8.53 -5.76 6.93
CA LYS A 45 7.99 -4.51 7.48
C LYS A 45 6.57 -4.23 7.01
N ILE A 46 5.78 -3.56 7.85
CA ILE A 46 4.50 -2.95 7.48
C ILE A 46 4.71 -1.44 7.50
N VAL A 47 4.36 -0.76 6.40
CA VAL A 47 4.48 0.69 6.25
C VAL A 47 3.09 1.29 6.08
N ASP A 48 2.79 2.31 6.89
CA ASP A 48 1.61 3.14 6.73
C ASP A 48 1.95 4.31 5.79
N LEU A 49 1.19 4.43 4.71
CA LEU A 49 1.36 5.47 3.69
C LEU A 49 0.62 6.77 4.04
N GLY A 50 -0.20 6.76 5.10
CA GLY A 50 -0.89 7.93 5.64
C GLY A 50 -2.12 8.39 4.85
N ILE A 51 -2.39 7.80 3.68
CA ILE A 51 -3.59 8.05 2.86
C ILE A 51 -4.14 6.74 2.30
N PRO A 52 -5.46 6.66 2.00
CA PRO A 52 -6.03 5.53 1.28
C PRO A 52 -5.38 5.37 -0.10
N VAL A 53 -4.97 4.15 -0.44
CA VAL A 53 -4.29 3.82 -1.69
C VAL A 53 -5.10 2.82 -2.49
N MET A 54 -5.33 3.13 -3.76
CA MET A 54 -6.07 2.27 -4.68
C MET A 54 -5.17 1.34 -5.49
N ARG A 55 -4.01 1.85 -5.93
CA ARG A 55 -3.07 1.11 -6.75
C ARG A 55 -1.65 1.46 -6.38
N ILE A 56 -0.77 0.48 -6.54
CA ILE A 56 0.66 0.61 -6.35
C ILE A 56 1.41 0.09 -7.58
N ALA A 57 2.56 0.67 -7.84
CA ALA A 57 3.55 0.18 -8.78
C ALA A 57 4.94 0.46 -8.20
N SER A 58 5.90 -0.43 -8.44
CA SER A 58 7.26 -0.29 -7.94
C SER A 58 8.24 -0.34 -9.09
N GLU A 59 9.38 0.31 -8.93
CA GLU A 59 10.49 0.23 -9.87
C GLU A 59 11.43 -0.92 -9.49
N GLU A 60 11.87 -1.73 -10.45
CA GLU A 60 12.63 -2.95 -10.16
C GLU A 60 14.07 -2.69 -9.67
N GLN A 61 14.66 -1.55 -10.04
CA GLN A 61 16.06 -1.24 -9.72
C GLN A 61 16.21 -0.41 -8.44
N SER A 62 15.10 0.01 -7.84
CA SER A 62 15.06 0.81 -6.61
C SER A 62 13.99 0.27 -5.64
N ASN A 63 13.89 0.83 -4.44
CA ASN A 63 12.75 0.60 -3.54
C ASN A 63 11.72 1.73 -3.63
N THR A 64 11.67 2.39 -4.80
CA THR A 64 10.67 3.41 -5.06
C THR A 64 9.31 2.77 -5.25
N LEU A 65 8.33 3.26 -4.49
CA LEU A 65 6.91 2.92 -4.64
C LEU A 65 6.15 4.13 -5.18
N TYR A 66 5.44 3.93 -6.27
CA TYR A 66 4.43 4.85 -6.79
C TYR A 66 3.04 4.37 -6.39
N ALA A 67 2.18 5.28 -5.95
CA ALA A 67 0.84 4.97 -5.51
C ALA A 67 -0.18 5.97 -6.07
N ILE A 68 -1.37 5.46 -6.41
CA ILE A 68 -2.56 6.29 -6.63
C ILE A 68 -3.30 6.34 -5.30
N GLY A 69 -3.21 7.48 -4.62
CA GLY A 69 -3.88 7.74 -3.34
C GLY A 69 -5.13 8.60 -3.50
N VAL A 70 -5.89 8.72 -2.41
CA VAL A 70 -7.12 9.54 -2.33
C VAL A 70 -6.92 10.64 -1.29
N ASN A 71 -6.92 11.91 -1.73
CA ASN A 71 -6.83 13.06 -0.84
C ASN A 71 -7.22 14.38 -1.56
N PRO A 72 -8.38 14.99 -1.26
CA PRO A 72 -9.75 14.52 -1.54
C PRO A 72 -10.00 14.03 -2.99
N ASP A 73 -9.13 14.39 -3.93
CA ASP A 73 -9.10 13.85 -5.30
C ASP A 73 -8.02 12.75 -5.43
N PHE A 74 -7.92 12.12 -6.61
CA PHE A 74 -6.86 11.15 -6.88
C PHE A 74 -5.50 11.85 -7.04
N VAL A 75 -4.51 11.35 -6.31
CA VAL A 75 -3.13 11.88 -6.32
C VAL A 75 -2.13 10.79 -6.66
N LEU A 76 -1.09 11.14 -7.43
CA LEU A 76 0.09 10.30 -7.62
C LEU A 76 1.12 10.64 -6.55
N VAL A 77 1.51 9.64 -5.75
CA VAL A 77 2.48 9.82 -4.67
C VAL A 77 3.67 8.89 -4.91
N LYS A 78 4.86 9.38 -4.55
CA LYS A 78 6.11 8.63 -4.56
C LYS A 78 6.60 8.42 -3.13
N TYR A 79 6.96 7.20 -2.78
CA TYR A 79 7.58 6.83 -1.51
C TYR A 79 8.93 6.17 -1.76
N GLU A 80 9.88 6.41 -0.85
CA GLU A 80 11.13 5.67 -0.76
C GLU A 80 11.00 4.72 0.45
N LEU A 81 11.10 3.41 0.21
CA LEU A 81 10.83 2.36 1.21
C LEU A 81 12.08 1.75 1.82
#